data_AF-A0A8T2DN08-F1
#
_entry.id   AF-A0A8T2DN08-F1
#
_cell.length_a   1.000
_cell.length_b   1.000
_cell.length_c   1.000
_cell.angle_alpha   90.00
_cell.angle_beta   90.00
_cell.angle_gamma   90.00
#
_symmetry.space_group_name_H-M   'P 1'
#
loop_
_entity.id
_entity.type
_entity.pdbx_description
1 polymer ?
#
loop_
_entity_poly.entity_id
_entity_poly.type
_entity_poly.pdbx_seq_one_letter_code
_entity_poly.pdbx_strand_id
1 'polypeptide(L)'
;MAIPRLSLLPNNEHNSDNYEDLELEFSSSLLRSLERYLPPEILTANREEKAKFMSDILHKYISREECAKAIRFKNYREWIMSNYQPRFRELYKLDPESLLLPCFRKAVRENTEESFRRIMFEPFPGVYVFEMFQPDFFQKLLVEVENMRKWLHEAKLMIRKPNNKSKYGVVLDDFGMDIMLKPLVEDFIFPICKVFFPQVCGTMFDTQHGFVIENCEDRDAELGFHVENSDITLNVCLSKQSEGGEILFTGTRCNKHLKAGPKPEEIFEYCHEPGQAILHLGCHSHGAKAAITSCSRANMILWCIK
;
A
#
# COMPACT_ATOMS: atom_id res chain seq x y z
N MET A 1 -15.98 -30.69 27.39
CA MET A 1 -17.16 -29.92 26.95
C MET A 1 -16.86 -29.36 25.57
N ALA A 2 -17.83 -29.37 24.66
CA ALA A 2 -17.65 -28.78 23.33
C ALA A 2 -17.38 -27.27 23.48
N ILE A 3 -16.34 -26.76 22.84
CA ILE A 3 -16.03 -25.33 22.84
C ILE A 3 -17.19 -24.63 22.12
N PRO A 4 -17.89 -23.66 22.76
CA PRO A 4 -18.97 -22.95 22.11
C PRO A 4 -18.45 -22.30 20.82
N ARG A 5 -19.21 -22.46 19.73
CA ARG A 5 -18.89 -21.88 18.43
C ARG A 5 -19.72 -20.62 18.21
N LEU A 6 -19.23 -19.73 17.36
CA LEU A 6 -20.03 -18.61 16.88
C LEU A 6 -21.27 -19.14 16.14
N SER A 7 -22.36 -18.42 16.28
CA SER A 7 -23.58 -18.61 15.53
C SER A 7 -23.36 -18.23 14.06
N LEU A 8 -24.02 -18.94 13.14
CA LEU A 8 -23.91 -18.68 11.70
C LEU A 8 -24.62 -17.39 11.29
N LEU A 9 -25.64 -16.98 12.05
CA LEU A 9 -26.42 -15.78 11.82
C LEU A 9 -26.22 -14.80 12.98
N PRO A 10 -26.09 -13.49 12.69
CA PRO A 10 -26.03 -12.48 13.74
C PRO A 10 -27.39 -12.33 14.42
N ASN A 11 -27.38 -12.10 15.73
CA ASN A 11 -28.54 -11.61 16.45
C ASN A 11 -28.65 -10.09 16.27
N ASN A 12 -29.50 -9.67 15.33
CA ASN A 12 -29.69 -8.27 14.98
C ASN A 12 -30.45 -7.46 16.06
N GLU A 13 -31.14 -8.13 16.97
CA GLU A 13 -31.83 -7.47 18.10
C GLU A 13 -30.91 -7.26 19.31
N HIS A 14 -29.72 -7.86 19.29
CA HIS A 14 -28.75 -7.73 20.38
C HIS A 14 -28.00 -6.40 20.32
N ASN A 15 -28.04 -5.68 21.44
CA ASN A 15 -27.23 -4.48 21.63
C ASN A 15 -25.86 -4.88 22.22
N SER A 16 -24.83 -4.81 21.38
CA SER A 16 -23.44 -5.10 21.79
C SER A 16 -22.93 -4.11 22.85
N ASP A 17 -22.14 -4.61 23.79
CA ASP A 17 -21.51 -3.83 24.86
C ASP A 17 -20.44 -2.85 24.32
N ASN A 18 -20.13 -1.79 25.09
CA ASN A 18 -18.93 -0.99 24.83
C ASN A 18 -17.71 -1.63 25.52
N TYR A 19 -16.59 -1.66 24.81
CA TYR A 19 -15.33 -2.26 25.23
C TYR A 19 -14.14 -1.28 25.17
N GLU A 20 -14.38 0.00 24.88
CA GLU A 20 -13.33 1.02 24.73
C GLU A 20 -12.46 1.19 25.98
N ASP A 21 -13.02 0.94 27.17
CA ASP A 21 -12.35 1.12 28.46
C ASP A 21 -11.54 -0.11 28.92
N LEU A 22 -11.62 -1.25 28.22
CA LEU A 22 -11.02 -2.50 28.67
C LEU A 22 -9.53 -2.71 28.27
N GLU A 23 -8.85 -1.71 27.69
CA GLU A 23 -7.45 -1.80 27.22
C GLU A 23 -7.10 -3.14 26.52
N LEU A 24 -8.00 -3.60 25.64
CA LEU A 24 -7.87 -4.89 24.97
C LEU A 24 -6.96 -4.81 23.73
N GLU A 25 -6.42 -5.97 23.32
CA GLU A 25 -5.62 -6.09 22.10
C GLU A 25 -6.46 -5.82 20.83
N PHE A 26 -7.77 -6.06 20.89
CA PHE A 26 -8.71 -5.91 19.77
C PHE A 26 -9.59 -4.68 19.95
N SER A 27 -9.93 -4.00 18.85
CA SER A 27 -10.75 -2.79 18.90
C SER A 27 -12.18 -3.08 19.38
N SER A 28 -12.77 -2.11 20.09
CA SER A 28 -14.17 -2.22 20.50
C SER A 28 -15.12 -2.41 19.30
N SER A 29 -14.85 -1.79 18.16
CA SER A 29 -15.64 -1.96 16.93
C SER A 29 -15.66 -3.41 16.42
N LEU A 30 -14.51 -4.08 16.47
CA LEU A 30 -14.38 -5.49 16.05
C LEU A 30 -15.14 -6.39 17.02
N LEU A 31 -14.93 -6.20 18.33
CA LEU A 31 -15.60 -6.99 19.36
C LEU A 31 -17.12 -6.79 19.32
N ARG A 32 -17.61 -5.56 19.15
CA ARG A 32 -19.05 -5.28 19.01
C ARG A 32 -19.68 -5.95 17.79
N SER A 33 -18.93 -6.02 16.69
CA SER A 33 -19.38 -6.71 15.47
C SER A 33 -19.44 -8.22 15.68
N LEU A 34 -18.43 -8.78 16.35
CA LEU A 34 -18.35 -10.21 16.67
C LEU A 34 -19.37 -10.64 17.74
N GLU A 35 -19.70 -9.76 18.67
CA GLU A 35 -20.59 -10.05 19.80
C GLU A 35 -21.96 -10.54 19.32
N ARG A 36 -22.46 -9.99 18.22
CA ARG A 36 -23.75 -10.39 17.61
C ARG A 36 -23.80 -11.86 17.18
N TYR A 37 -22.63 -12.49 17.02
CA TYR A 37 -22.51 -13.89 16.63
C TYR A 37 -22.23 -14.81 17.82
N LEU A 38 -22.19 -14.28 19.05
CA LEU A 38 -21.99 -15.11 20.24
C LEU A 38 -23.19 -16.04 20.46
N PRO A 39 -22.96 -17.26 20.95
CA PRO A 39 -24.05 -18.17 21.29
C PRO A 39 -24.85 -17.61 22.48
N PRO A 40 -26.16 -17.96 22.60
CA PRO A 40 -27.05 -17.39 23.61
C PRO A 40 -26.52 -17.46 25.03
N GLU A 41 -25.80 -18.52 25.38
CA GLU A 41 -25.24 -18.73 26.72
C GLU A 41 -24.14 -17.72 27.08
N ILE A 42 -23.40 -17.24 26.07
CA ILE A 42 -22.34 -16.24 26.23
C ILE A 42 -22.90 -14.82 26.07
N LEU A 43 -23.96 -14.62 25.28
CA LEU A 43 -24.61 -13.31 25.13
C LEU A 43 -25.15 -12.76 26.45
N THR A 44 -25.58 -13.65 27.36
CA THR A 44 -26.05 -13.27 28.70
C THR A 44 -24.93 -13.11 29.73
N ALA A 45 -23.68 -13.44 29.37
CA ALA A 45 -22.53 -13.31 30.25
C ALA A 45 -22.17 -11.83 30.49
N ASN A 46 -21.29 -11.57 31.45
CA ASN A 46 -20.81 -10.21 31.64
C ASN A 46 -19.85 -9.79 30.50
N ARG A 47 -19.63 -8.48 30.35
CA ARG A 47 -18.84 -7.95 29.23
C ARG A 47 -17.40 -8.50 29.20
N GLU A 48 -16.78 -8.75 30.35
CA GLU A 48 -15.38 -9.21 30.43
C GLU A 48 -15.27 -10.66 29.97
N GLU A 49 -16.25 -11.50 30.33
CA GLU A 49 -16.35 -12.88 29.86
C GLU A 49 -16.60 -12.94 28.35
N LYS A 50 -17.48 -12.09 27.82
CA LYS A 50 -17.69 -11.95 26.37
C LYS A 50 -16.41 -11.53 25.66
N ALA A 51 -15.73 -10.50 26.17
CA ALA A 51 -14.49 -9.98 25.59
C ALA A 51 -13.38 -11.04 25.58
N LYS A 52 -13.24 -11.80 26.67
CA LYS A 52 -12.29 -12.92 26.76
C LYS A 52 -12.64 -14.00 25.74
N PHE A 53 -13.89 -14.43 25.67
CA PHE A 53 -14.34 -15.45 24.73
C PHE A 53 -14.11 -15.06 23.27
N MET A 54 -14.43 -13.81 22.91
CA MET A 54 -14.18 -13.26 21.58
C MET A 54 -12.69 -13.18 21.26
N SER A 55 -11.87 -12.72 22.21
CA SER A 55 -10.41 -12.64 22.05
C SER A 55 -9.79 -14.03 21.86
N ASP A 56 -10.25 -15.03 22.62
CA ASP A 56 -9.81 -16.43 22.49
C ASP A 56 -10.17 -17.02 21.11
N ILE A 57 -11.26 -16.57 20.49
CA ILE A 57 -11.61 -16.95 19.11
C ILE A 57 -10.68 -16.26 18.11
N LEU A 58 -10.51 -14.94 18.23
CA LEU A 58 -9.65 -14.17 17.32
C LEU A 58 -8.21 -14.68 17.35
N HIS A 59 -7.71 -15.10 18.52
CA HIS A 59 -6.37 -15.67 18.66
C HIS A 59 -6.12 -16.99 17.91
N LYS A 60 -7.16 -17.63 17.40
CA LYS A 60 -7.02 -18.80 16.50
C LYS A 60 -6.61 -18.38 15.09
N TYR A 61 -6.80 -17.11 14.74
CA TYR A 61 -6.53 -16.54 13.41
C TYR A 61 -5.39 -15.54 13.42
N ILE A 62 -5.15 -14.86 14.55
CA ILE A 62 -4.05 -13.91 14.73
C ILE A 62 -3.31 -14.19 16.03
N SER A 63 -2.02 -14.44 15.94
CA SER A 63 -1.20 -14.70 17.11
C SER A 63 -1.07 -13.45 18.00
N ARG A 64 -0.82 -13.65 19.30
CA ARG A 64 -0.52 -12.54 20.22
C ARG A 64 0.69 -11.73 19.77
N GLU A 65 1.67 -12.36 19.13
CA GLU A 65 2.86 -11.67 18.59
C GLU A 65 2.49 -10.73 17.44
N GLU A 66 1.58 -11.16 16.55
CA GLU A 66 1.06 -10.32 15.47
C GLU A 66 0.21 -9.17 16.02
N CYS A 67 -0.64 -9.41 17.02
CA CYS A 67 -1.38 -8.35 17.73
C CYS A 67 -0.42 -7.33 18.36
N ALA A 68 0.56 -7.78 19.14
CA ALA A 68 1.54 -6.91 19.78
C ALA A 68 2.38 -6.13 18.74
N LYS A 69 2.66 -6.72 17.59
CA LYS A 69 3.31 -6.03 16.46
C LYS A 69 2.41 -4.94 15.89
N ALA A 70 1.13 -5.22 15.65
CA ALA A 70 0.16 -4.24 15.15
C ALA A 70 -0.03 -3.06 16.11
N ILE A 71 -0.17 -3.32 17.41
CA ILE A 71 -0.27 -2.28 18.45
C ILE A 71 0.99 -1.41 18.46
N ARG A 72 2.19 -2.02 18.42
CA ARG A 72 3.44 -1.26 18.34
C ARG A 72 3.49 -0.37 17.10
N PHE A 73 3.03 -0.85 15.95
CA PHE A 73 2.98 -0.06 14.72
C PHE A 73 1.99 1.09 14.81
N LYS A 74 0.81 0.85 15.40
CA LYS A 74 -0.17 1.91 15.68
C LYS A 74 0.43 3.00 16.56
N ASN A 75 1.01 2.62 17.70
CA ASN A 75 1.59 3.57 18.64
C ASN A 75 2.78 4.32 18.03
N TYR A 76 3.62 3.64 17.25
CA TYR A 76 4.71 4.25 16.50
C TYR A 76 4.19 5.33 15.55
N ARG A 77 3.18 5.00 14.74
CA ARG A 77 2.56 5.94 13.80
C ARG A 77 1.92 7.13 14.50
N GLU A 78 1.13 6.89 15.56
CA GLU A 78 0.49 7.97 16.34
C GLU A 78 1.53 8.91 16.95
N TRP A 79 2.64 8.36 17.44
CA TRP A 79 3.74 9.16 17.97
C TRP A 79 4.40 10.00 16.87
N ILE A 80 4.68 9.42 15.70
CA ILE A 80 5.22 10.17 14.56
C ILE A 80 4.28 11.29 14.16
N MET A 81 3.00 11.00 13.96
CA MET A 81 2.00 11.99 13.56
C MET A 81 1.87 13.15 14.55
N SER A 82 2.16 12.91 15.83
CA SER A 82 2.09 13.94 16.89
C SER A 82 3.36 14.78 17.02
N ASN A 83 4.52 14.27 16.59
CA ASN A 83 5.83 14.89 16.87
C ASN A 83 6.58 15.33 15.60
N TYR A 84 6.32 14.71 14.47
CA TYR A 84 6.96 15.05 13.20
C TYR A 84 6.39 16.37 12.67
N GLN A 85 7.26 17.27 12.21
CA GLN A 85 6.87 18.50 11.54
C GLN A 85 7.22 18.39 10.06
N PRO A 86 6.22 18.24 9.18
CA PRO A 86 6.46 18.17 7.74
C PRO A 86 7.14 19.43 7.22
N ARG A 87 8.09 19.25 6.31
CA ARG A 87 8.73 20.38 5.62
C ARG A 87 7.82 20.93 4.53
N PHE A 88 7.11 20.06 3.82
CA PHE A 88 6.10 20.41 2.81
C PHE A 88 4.72 19.92 3.24
N ARG A 89 4.00 20.75 4.00
CA ARG A 89 2.65 20.42 4.51
C ARG A 89 1.64 20.19 3.38
N GLU A 90 1.86 20.78 2.22
CA GLU A 90 1.01 20.58 1.04
C GLU A 90 1.02 19.14 0.52
N LEU A 91 2.06 18.33 0.78
CA LEU A 91 2.12 16.93 0.35
C LEU A 91 1.10 16.03 1.09
N TYR A 92 0.61 16.49 2.24
CA TYR A 92 -0.28 15.72 3.11
C TYR A 92 -1.76 15.96 2.85
N LYS A 93 -2.07 16.82 1.87
CA LYS A 93 -3.44 17.10 1.45
C LYS A 93 -3.51 16.99 -0.06
N LEU A 94 -4.53 16.29 -0.56
CA LEU A 94 -4.78 16.24 -1.99
C LEU A 94 -5.29 17.60 -2.48
N ASP A 95 -4.46 18.31 -3.22
CA ASP A 95 -4.87 19.43 -4.09
C ASP A 95 -4.58 19.04 -5.54
N PRO A 96 -5.61 18.59 -6.30
CA PRO A 96 -5.42 18.12 -7.66
C PRO A 96 -4.79 19.18 -8.59
N GLU A 97 -5.10 20.47 -8.41
CA GLU A 97 -4.60 21.51 -9.30
C GLU A 97 -3.08 21.69 -9.18
N SER A 98 -2.55 21.63 -7.96
CA SER A 98 -1.11 21.75 -7.70
C SER A 98 -0.36 20.43 -7.86
N LEU A 99 -1.03 19.29 -7.65
CA LEU A 99 -0.41 17.97 -7.62
C LEU A 99 -0.38 17.30 -8.98
N LEU A 100 -1.45 17.41 -9.77
CA LEU A 100 -1.68 16.60 -10.96
C LEU A 100 -1.64 17.39 -12.27
N LEU A 101 -1.14 16.74 -13.32
CA LEU A 101 -1.08 17.32 -14.66
C LEU A 101 -2.49 17.66 -15.18
N PRO A 102 -2.67 18.80 -15.89
CA PRO A 102 -3.99 19.19 -16.38
C PRO A 102 -4.59 18.19 -17.38
N CYS A 103 -3.75 17.58 -18.23
CA CYS A 103 -4.18 16.54 -19.17
C CYS A 103 -4.68 15.28 -18.43
N PHE A 104 -3.97 14.87 -17.38
CA PHE A 104 -4.35 13.74 -16.53
C PHE A 104 -5.70 13.97 -15.85
N ARG A 105 -5.87 15.13 -15.20
CA ARG A 105 -7.14 15.50 -14.56
C ARG A 105 -8.30 15.58 -15.55
N LYS A 106 -8.06 16.10 -16.75
CA LYS A 106 -9.05 16.13 -17.82
C LYS A 106 -9.47 14.71 -18.23
N ALA A 107 -8.51 13.81 -18.41
CA ALA A 107 -8.79 12.43 -18.79
C ALA A 107 -9.63 11.69 -17.74
N VAL A 108 -9.29 11.86 -16.45
CA VAL A 108 -10.05 11.30 -15.32
C VAL A 108 -11.46 11.90 -15.22
N ARG A 109 -11.62 13.20 -15.44
CA ARG A 109 -12.95 13.84 -15.44
C ARG A 109 -13.85 13.32 -16.57
N GLU A 110 -13.27 13.08 -17.75
CA GLU A 110 -13.99 12.49 -18.89
C GLU A 110 -14.31 11.01 -18.67
N ASN A 111 -13.45 10.30 -17.93
CA ASN A 111 -13.65 8.92 -17.46
C ASN A 111 -14.09 7.92 -18.55
N THR A 112 -13.38 7.94 -19.68
CA THR A 112 -13.63 7.06 -20.83
C THR A 112 -12.34 6.34 -21.21
N GLU A 113 -12.44 5.19 -21.87
CA GLU A 113 -11.25 4.50 -22.37
C GLU A 113 -10.46 5.40 -23.34
N GLU A 114 -11.15 6.14 -24.21
CA GLU A 114 -10.52 7.06 -25.15
C GLU A 114 -9.81 8.22 -24.44
N SER A 115 -10.37 8.74 -23.34
CA SER A 115 -9.71 9.81 -22.58
C SER A 115 -8.46 9.33 -21.88
N PHE A 116 -8.46 8.12 -21.33
CA PHE A 116 -7.28 7.53 -20.74
C PHE A 116 -6.22 7.19 -21.79
N ARG A 117 -6.59 6.57 -22.92
CA ARG A 117 -5.64 6.24 -24.01
C ARG A 117 -4.97 7.48 -24.64
N ARG A 118 -5.47 8.70 -24.41
CA ARG A 118 -4.78 9.94 -24.80
C ARG A 118 -3.59 10.30 -23.93
N ILE A 119 -3.55 9.83 -22.68
CA ILE A 119 -2.53 10.19 -21.70
C ILE A 119 -1.61 9.02 -21.32
N MET A 120 -1.95 7.81 -21.74
CA MET A 120 -1.22 6.59 -21.40
C MET A 120 -1.05 5.68 -22.61
N PHE A 121 0.01 4.88 -22.58
CA PHE A 121 0.24 3.81 -23.55
C PHE A 121 0.55 2.50 -22.83
N GLU A 122 0.36 1.39 -23.54
CA GLU A 122 0.55 0.03 -23.01
C GLU A 122 1.74 -0.61 -23.75
N PRO A 123 2.98 -0.44 -23.26
CA PRO A 123 4.14 -1.00 -23.97
C PRO A 123 4.24 -2.52 -23.86
N PHE A 124 3.53 -3.13 -22.90
CA PHE A 124 3.42 -4.57 -22.74
C PHE A 124 2.06 -4.93 -22.15
N PRO A 125 1.45 -6.08 -22.50
CA PRO A 125 0.12 -6.44 -22.03
C PRO A 125 -0.04 -6.33 -20.50
N GLY A 126 -0.98 -5.50 -20.08
CA GLY A 126 -1.27 -5.24 -18.66
C GLY A 126 -0.26 -4.35 -17.93
N VAL A 127 0.61 -3.65 -18.65
CA VAL A 127 1.55 -2.65 -18.14
C VAL A 127 1.23 -1.33 -18.82
N TYR A 128 0.72 -0.35 -18.06
CA TYR A 128 0.35 0.97 -18.59
C TYR A 128 1.32 2.02 -18.07
N VAL A 129 1.78 2.91 -18.95
CA VAL A 129 2.72 3.97 -18.62
C VAL A 129 2.13 5.33 -18.95
N PHE A 130 2.25 6.28 -18.02
CA PHE A 130 1.73 7.65 -18.16
C PHE A 130 2.42 8.61 -17.20
N GLU A 131 2.16 9.90 -17.39
CA GLU A 131 2.54 10.95 -16.44
C GLU A 131 1.29 11.46 -15.73
N MET A 132 1.38 11.68 -14.43
CA MET A 132 0.25 12.18 -13.65
C MET A 132 0.59 13.34 -12.72
N PHE A 133 1.83 13.43 -12.25
CA PHE A 133 2.24 14.44 -11.28
C PHE A 133 2.88 15.65 -11.93
N GLN A 134 2.69 16.82 -11.31
CA GLN A 134 3.45 18.02 -11.62
C GLN A 134 4.94 17.82 -11.28
N PRO A 135 5.88 18.43 -12.02
CA PRO A 135 7.31 18.24 -11.76
C PRO A 135 7.80 18.59 -10.34
N ASP A 136 7.17 19.58 -9.72
CA ASP A 136 7.48 20.02 -8.35
C ASP A 136 7.18 18.93 -7.30
N PHE A 137 6.22 18.05 -7.55
CA PHE A 137 5.79 17.03 -6.59
C PHE A 137 6.92 16.05 -6.24
N PHE A 138 7.55 15.43 -7.24
CA PHE A 138 8.56 14.41 -6.97
C PHE A 138 9.82 14.99 -6.32
N GLN A 139 10.17 16.25 -6.64
CA GLN A 139 11.27 16.95 -5.97
C GLN A 139 10.96 17.18 -4.49
N LYS A 140 9.76 17.69 -4.18
CA LYS A 140 9.32 17.89 -2.80
C LYS A 140 9.23 16.57 -2.03
N LEU A 141 8.68 15.52 -2.64
CA LEU A 141 8.56 14.21 -2.02
C LEU A 141 9.94 13.63 -1.64
N LEU A 142 10.93 13.71 -2.51
CA LEU A 142 12.29 13.24 -2.21
C LEU A 142 12.91 14.01 -1.04
N VAL A 143 12.76 15.33 -1.02
CA VAL A 143 13.26 16.18 0.09
C VAL A 143 12.52 15.88 1.38
N GLU A 144 11.20 15.63 1.33
CA GLU A 144 10.40 15.26 2.50
C GLU A 144 10.83 13.90 3.07
N VAL A 145 11.02 12.89 2.21
CA VAL A 145 11.51 11.56 2.63
C VAL A 145 12.86 11.66 3.32
N GLU A 146 13.78 12.47 2.78
CA GLU A 146 15.08 12.68 3.43
C GLU A 146 14.95 13.45 4.76
N ASN A 147 14.01 14.40 4.83
CA ASN A 147 13.67 15.10 6.08
C ASN A 147 13.15 14.11 7.14
N MET A 148 12.27 13.18 6.76
CA MET A 148 11.77 12.11 7.63
C MET A 148 12.90 11.24 8.17
N ARG A 149 13.81 10.79 7.30
CA ARG A 149 14.94 9.95 7.70
C ARG A 149 15.85 10.63 8.71
N LYS A 150 16.22 11.89 8.46
CA LYS A 150 17.05 12.69 9.37
C LYS A 150 16.38 12.85 10.73
N TRP A 151 15.11 13.22 10.73
CA TRP A 151 14.35 13.40 11.95
C TRP A 151 14.23 12.11 12.77
N LEU A 152 13.94 10.96 12.13
CA LEU A 152 13.89 9.67 12.82
C LEU A 152 15.25 9.28 13.41
N HIS A 153 16.34 9.54 12.68
CA HIS A 153 17.69 9.29 13.18
C HIS A 153 18.00 10.14 14.42
N GLU A 154 17.67 11.43 14.40
CA GLU A 154 17.81 12.34 15.55
C GLU A 154 16.94 11.91 16.74
N ALA A 155 15.71 11.45 16.47
CA ALA A 155 14.79 10.90 17.46
C ALA A 155 15.20 9.50 17.97
N LYS A 156 16.27 8.90 17.42
CA LYS A 156 16.75 7.53 17.73
C LYS A 156 15.67 6.46 17.51
N LEU A 157 14.81 6.68 16.51
CA LEU A 157 13.78 5.75 16.12
C LEU A 157 14.19 4.97 14.87
N MET A 158 13.81 3.69 14.86
CA MET A 158 14.03 2.84 13.68
C MET A 158 13.04 3.21 12.59
N ILE A 159 13.54 3.38 11.36
CA ILE A 159 12.70 3.55 10.17
C ILE A 159 12.02 2.20 9.86
N ARG A 160 10.69 2.19 9.75
CA ARG A 160 9.99 1.01 9.23
C ARG A 160 10.22 0.89 7.74
N LYS A 161 10.77 -0.25 7.34
CA LYS A 161 11.04 -0.57 5.95
C LYS A 161 9.81 -1.21 5.29
N PRO A 162 9.51 -0.89 4.02
CA PRO A 162 8.38 -1.50 3.31
C PRO A 162 8.61 -2.99 3.06
N ASN A 163 9.87 -3.41 2.88
CA ASN A 163 10.24 -4.82 2.81
C ASN A 163 11.67 -5.03 3.35
N ASN A 164 12.01 -6.28 3.65
CA ASN A 164 13.32 -6.64 4.22
C ASN A 164 14.50 -6.37 3.28
N LYS A 165 14.26 -6.23 1.98
CA LYS A 165 15.29 -5.97 0.96
C LYS A 165 15.57 -4.48 0.78
N SER A 166 14.62 -3.61 1.12
CA SER A 166 14.75 -2.16 0.96
C SER A 166 15.59 -1.59 2.10
N LYS A 167 16.83 -1.19 1.81
CA LYS A 167 17.72 -0.62 2.85
C LYS A 167 17.30 0.77 3.27
N TYR A 168 16.90 1.60 2.32
CA TYR A 168 16.58 3.01 2.52
C TYR A 168 15.09 3.32 2.36
N GLY A 169 14.23 2.31 2.23
CA GLY A 169 12.81 2.52 2.02
C GLY A 169 12.12 3.18 3.22
N VAL A 170 11.14 4.03 2.93
CA VAL A 170 10.33 4.75 3.90
C VAL A 170 8.86 4.50 3.59
N VAL A 171 8.10 4.03 4.58
CA VAL A 171 6.65 3.89 4.46
C VAL A 171 6.00 5.27 4.65
N LEU A 172 5.26 5.75 3.64
CA LEU A 172 4.65 7.08 3.65
C LEU A 172 3.46 7.16 4.60
N ASP A 173 2.70 6.06 4.74
CA ASP A 173 1.52 5.99 5.63
C ASP A 173 1.88 6.22 7.10
N ASP A 174 3.09 5.82 7.52
CA ASP A 174 3.57 6.01 8.90
C ASP A 174 3.75 7.48 9.25
N PHE A 175 3.89 8.34 8.25
CA PHE A 175 4.03 9.78 8.41
C PHE A 175 2.73 10.53 8.13
N GLY A 176 1.63 9.84 7.81
CA GLY A 176 0.33 10.46 7.60
C GLY A 176 0.01 10.84 6.15
N MET A 177 0.84 10.42 5.18
CA MET A 177 0.56 10.69 3.76
C MET A 177 -0.59 9.85 3.20
N ASP A 178 -1.02 8.80 3.92
CA ASP A 178 -2.21 8.01 3.58
C ASP A 178 -3.46 8.89 3.45
N ILE A 179 -3.52 10.00 4.19
CA ILE A 179 -4.59 11.00 4.10
C ILE A 179 -4.71 11.59 2.68
N MET A 180 -3.59 11.80 1.99
CA MET A 180 -3.55 12.29 0.61
C MET A 180 -3.62 11.14 -0.40
N LEU A 181 -2.94 10.03 -0.12
CA LEU A 181 -2.88 8.88 -1.03
C LEU A 181 -4.24 8.20 -1.18
N LYS A 182 -5.05 8.13 -0.12
CA LYS A 182 -6.39 7.53 -0.18
C LYS A 182 -7.30 8.19 -1.22
N PRO A 183 -7.58 9.52 -1.16
CA PRO A 183 -8.39 10.16 -2.19
C PRO A 183 -7.69 10.20 -3.55
N LEU A 184 -6.34 10.17 -3.62
CA LEU A 184 -5.64 10.00 -4.89
C LEU A 184 -6.00 8.66 -5.56
N VAL A 185 -6.04 7.57 -4.79
CA VAL A 185 -6.44 6.26 -5.28
C VAL A 185 -7.91 6.24 -5.65
N GLU A 186 -8.79 6.69 -4.75
CA GLU A 186 -10.25 6.70 -4.94
C GLU A 186 -10.69 7.52 -6.16
N ASP A 187 -10.19 8.75 -6.27
CA ASP A 187 -10.71 9.71 -7.25
C ASP A 187 -9.98 9.68 -8.59
N PHE A 188 -8.72 9.22 -8.63
CA PHE A 188 -7.87 9.34 -9.83
C PHE A 188 -7.33 8.01 -10.37
N ILE A 189 -6.92 7.08 -9.51
CA ILE A 189 -6.36 5.79 -9.95
C ILE A 189 -7.46 4.77 -10.20
N PHE A 190 -8.42 4.64 -9.28
CA PHE A 190 -9.50 3.66 -9.40
C PHE A 190 -10.35 3.80 -10.68
N PRO A 191 -10.67 5.01 -11.18
CA PRO A 191 -11.33 5.18 -12.48
C PRO A 191 -10.58 4.52 -13.65
N ILE A 192 -9.25 4.69 -13.69
CA ILE A 192 -8.38 4.06 -14.69
C ILE A 192 -8.42 2.54 -14.52
N CYS A 193 -8.32 2.07 -13.27
CA CYS A 193 -8.27 0.65 -12.98
C CYS A 193 -9.56 -0.10 -13.38
N LYS A 194 -10.73 0.53 -13.25
CA LYS A 194 -12.00 -0.06 -13.70
C LYS A 194 -12.04 -0.33 -15.21
N VAL A 195 -11.35 0.50 -16.00
CA VAL A 195 -11.31 0.36 -17.46
C VAL A 195 -10.31 -0.71 -17.88
N PHE A 196 -9.09 -0.66 -17.35
CA PHE A 196 -7.98 -1.49 -17.85
C PHE A 196 -7.74 -2.77 -17.05
N PHE A 197 -8.31 -2.89 -15.85
CA PHE A 197 -8.21 -4.08 -14.99
C PHE A 197 -9.57 -4.55 -14.44
N PRO A 198 -10.59 -4.72 -15.30
CA PRO A 198 -11.95 -5.09 -14.86
C PRO A 198 -12.00 -6.43 -14.10
N GLN A 199 -11.02 -7.31 -14.29
CA GLN A 199 -10.91 -8.60 -13.62
C GLN A 199 -10.65 -8.51 -12.11
N VAL A 200 -10.09 -7.41 -11.62
CA VAL A 200 -9.83 -7.17 -10.18
C VAL A 200 -10.62 -5.97 -9.63
N CYS A 201 -11.04 -5.05 -10.49
CA CYS A 201 -11.69 -3.78 -10.08
C CYS A 201 -13.22 -3.80 -10.20
N GLY A 202 -13.88 -4.74 -9.52
CA GLY A 202 -15.36 -4.75 -9.41
C GLY A 202 -15.93 -3.75 -8.37
N THR A 203 -15.25 -3.57 -7.25
CA THR A 203 -15.58 -2.62 -6.17
C THR A 203 -14.33 -1.85 -5.80
N MET A 204 -14.48 -0.76 -5.04
CA MET A 204 -13.35 0.04 -4.53
C MET A 204 -12.37 -0.84 -3.75
N PHE A 205 -11.08 -0.46 -3.76
CA PHE A 205 -10.04 -1.09 -2.93
C PHE A 205 -10.35 -0.91 -1.43
N ASP A 206 -10.02 -1.93 -0.64
CA ASP A 206 -10.22 -1.93 0.82
C ASP A 206 -9.16 -1.06 1.51
N THR A 207 -7.94 -1.05 0.96
CA THR A 207 -6.84 -0.25 1.50
C THR A 207 -5.81 0.11 0.42
N GLN A 208 -4.97 1.09 0.75
CA GLN A 208 -3.80 1.46 -0.03
C GLN A 208 -2.57 1.56 0.88
N HIS A 209 -1.41 1.19 0.35
CA HIS A 209 -0.15 1.25 1.08
C HIS A 209 0.92 1.95 0.26
N GLY A 210 1.34 3.14 0.72
CA GLY A 210 2.34 3.97 0.05
C GLY A 210 3.72 3.87 0.68
N PHE A 211 4.75 3.73 -0.15
CA PHE A 211 6.14 3.76 0.31
C PHE A 211 7.08 4.26 -0.78
N VAL A 212 8.22 4.80 -0.37
CA VAL A 212 9.34 5.12 -1.27
C VAL A 212 10.43 4.09 -1.08
N ILE A 213 10.94 3.55 -2.18
CA ILE A 213 12.15 2.74 -2.21
C ILE A 213 13.28 3.56 -2.81
N GLU A 214 14.47 3.41 -2.24
CA GLU A 214 15.70 3.96 -2.81
C GLU A 214 16.77 2.87 -2.84
N ASN A 215 17.37 2.69 -4.02
CA ASN A 215 18.47 1.78 -4.25
C ASN A 215 19.72 2.62 -4.55
N CYS A 216 20.80 2.38 -3.81
CA CYS A 216 22.09 3.03 -4.02
C CYS A 216 23.16 1.95 -4.23
N GLU A 217 24.11 2.22 -5.14
CA GLU A 217 25.08 1.29 -5.74
C GLU A 217 25.72 0.25 -4.84
N ASP A 218 25.92 0.56 -3.56
CA ASP A 218 27.01 -0.09 -2.85
C ASP A 218 26.77 -1.58 -2.56
N ARG A 219 25.52 -2.05 -2.36
CA ARG A 219 25.29 -3.39 -1.78
C ARG A 219 23.91 -4.02 -2.05
N ASP A 220 23.10 -3.53 -2.99
CA ASP A 220 21.78 -4.11 -3.23
C ASP A 220 21.88 -5.19 -4.32
N ALA A 221 21.81 -6.45 -3.89
CA ALA A 221 21.68 -7.59 -4.80
C ALA A 221 20.47 -7.38 -5.71
N GLU A 222 20.55 -7.86 -6.96
CA GLU A 222 19.41 -7.88 -7.89
C GLU A 222 18.14 -8.23 -7.11
N LEU A 223 17.14 -7.34 -7.17
CA LEU A 223 15.82 -7.67 -6.67
C LEU A 223 15.30 -8.75 -7.63
N GLY A 224 15.57 -10.01 -7.28
CA GLY A 224 15.10 -11.16 -8.04
C GLY A 224 13.59 -11.06 -8.24
N PHE A 225 13.10 -11.71 -9.29
CA PHE A 225 11.70 -11.62 -9.69
C PHE A 225 10.75 -11.88 -8.52
N HIS A 226 9.78 -10.99 -8.39
CA HIS A 226 8.77 -11.03 -7.35
C HIS A 226 7.45 -10.49 -7.88
N VAL A 227 6.38 -10.81 -7.15
CA VAL A 227 5.08 -10.17 -7.29
C VAL A 227 4.87 -9.24 -6.10
N GLU A 228 3.95 -8.29 -6.27
CA GLU A 228 3.57 -7.35 -5.23
C GLU A 228 2.46 -7.93 -4.36
N ASN A 229 2.38 -7.46 -3.13
CA ASN A 229 1.28 -7.81 -2.22
C ASN A 229 0.09 -6.86 -2.46
N SER A 230 -0.34 -6.73 -3.71
CA SER A 230 -1.39 -5.84 -4.17
C SER A 230 -2.21 -6.50 -5.28
N ASP A 231 -3.43 -6.00 -5.50
CA ASP A 231 -4.19 -6.31 -6.72
C ASP A 231 -3.62 -5.50 -7.89
N ILE A 232 -3.34 -4.21 -7.62
CA ILE A 232 -2.76 -3.27 -8.57
C ILE A 232 -1.64 -2.49 -7.89
N THR A 233 -0.55 -2.29 -8.62
CA THR A 233 0.59 -1.47 -8.20
C THR A 233 0.74 -0.28 -9.13
N LEU A 234 0.85 0.90 -8.53
CA LEU A 234 1.31 2.12 -9.17
C LEU A 234 2.77 2.37 -8.74
N ASN A 235 3.68 2.46 -9.70
CA ASN A 235 5.11 2.68 -9.49
C ASN A 235 5.55 3.95 -10.21
N VAL A 236 5.94 4.98 -9.45
CA VAL A 236 6.27 6.31 -9.97
C VAL A 236 7.76 6.55 -9.81
N CYS A 237 8.45 6.85 -10.90
CA CYS A 237 9.88 7.17 -10.87
C CYS A 237 10.09 8.61 -10.35
N LEU A 238 10.86 8.76 -9.28
CA LEU A 238 11.12 10.06 -8.65
C LEU A 238 12.47 10.65 -9.02
N SER A 239 13.48 9.81 -9.31
CA SER A 239 14.83 10.25 -9.67
C SER A 239 15.32 9.54 -10.93
N LYS A 240 16.24 10.20 -11.66
CA LYS A 240 16.78 9.68 -12.92
C LYS A 240 17.44 8.31 -12.70
N GLN A 241 17.02 7.34 -13.50
CA GLN A 241 17.73 6.07 -13.61
C GLN A 241 19.01 6.29 -14.38
N SER A 242 20.11 5.76 -13.85
CA SER A 242 21.39 5.75 -14.54
C SER A 242 21.36 4.67 -15.64
N GLU A 243 22.42 4.57 -16.44
CA GLU A 243 22.48 3.51 -17.46
C GLU A 243 22.49 2.14 -16.75
N GLY A 244 21.56 1.26 -17.10
CA GLY A 244 21.19 0.10 -16.29
C GLY A 244 20.29 0.46 -15.12
N GLY A 245 19.26 -0.35 -14.88
CA GLY A 245 18.27 -0.12 -13.83
C GLY A 245 16.82 -0.24 -14.29
N GLU A 246 16.64 -0.68 -15.54
CA GLU A 246 15.37 -0.95 -16.17
C GLU A 246 14.54 -1.93 -15.32
N ILE A 247 13.23 -1.72 -15.33
CA ILE A 247 12.30 -2.69 -14.77
C ILE A 247 12.11 -3.81 -15.79
N LEU A 248 12.27 -5.05 -15.32
CA LEU A 248 12.06 -6.24 -16.12
C LEU A 248 10.76 -6.90 -15.69
N PHE A 249 9.75 -6.84 -16.55
CA PHE A 249 8.52 -7.61 -16.41
C PHE A 249 8.71 -9.00 -16.99
N THR A 250 8.05 -9.98 -16.37
CA THR A 250 8.18 -11.41 -16.68
C THR A 250 6.82 -12.10 -16.80
N GLY A 251 5.76 -11.34 -17.04
CA GLY A 251 4.39 -11.84 -17.14
C GLY A 251 3.71 -12.07 -15.78
N THR A 252 2.40 -12.31 -15.81
CA THR A 252 1.60 -12.54 -14.61
C THR A 252 1.83 -13.91 -13.98
N ARG A 253 1.75 -14.02 -12.66
CA ARG A 253 1.89 -15.28 -11.91
C ARG A 253 0.66 -15.51 -11.03
N CYS A 254 0.18 -16.75 -10.98
CA CYS A 254 -0.82 -17.16 -9.99
C CYS A 254 -0.14 -17.80 -8.78
N ASN A 255 -0.87 -17.96 -7.67
CA ASN A 255 -0.35 -18.53 -6.42
C ASN A 255 0.32 -19.90 -6.58
N LYS A 256 -0.13 -20.72 -7.54
CA LYS A 256 0.46 -22.05 -7.84
C LYS A 256 1.78 -21.96 -8.60
N HIS A 257 2.02 -20.87 -9.33
CA HIS A 257 3.15 -20.72 -10.24
C HIS A 257 4.06 -19.54 -9.87
N LEU A 258 4.02 -19.04 -8.63
CA LEU A 258 4.86 -17.92 -8.16
C LEU A 258 6.37 -18.12 -8.39
N LYS A 259 6.83 -19.38 -8.38
CA LYS A 259 8.24 -19.74 -8.57
C LYS A 259 8.58 -20.17 -10.00
N ALA A 260 7.62 -20.12 -10.93
CA ALA A 260 7.87 -20.46 -12.32
C ALA A 260 8.77 -19.39 -12.95
N GLY A 261 9.87 -19.84 -13.57
CA GLY A 261 10.78 -18.95 -14.29
C GLY A 261 10.10 -18.24 -15.47
N PRO A 262 10.63 -17.08 -15.91
CA PRO A 262 10.14 -16.39 -17.09
C PRO A 262 10.32 -17.22 -18.35
N LYS A 263 9.35 -17.17 -19.26
CA LYS A 263 9.54 -17.58 -20.65
C LYS A 263 10.10 -16.40 -21.47
N PRO A 264 10.85 -16.64 -22.56
CA PRO A 264 11.43 -15.56 -23.35
C PRO A 264 10.41 -14.52 -23.84
N GLU A 265 9.22 -14.94 -24.23
CA GLU A 265 8.14 -14.07 -24.69
C GLU A 265 7.48 -13.23 -23.59
N GLU A 266 7.72 -13.58 -22.32
CA GLU A 266 7.20 -12.84 -21.17
C GLU A 266 8.15 -11.74 -20.69
N ILE A 267 9.39 -11.74 -21.20
CA ILE A 267 10.43 -10.81 -20.79
C ILE A 267 10.23 -9.48 -21.51
N PHE A 268 9.91 -8.45 -20.74
CA PHE A 268 9.75 -7.10 -21.23
C PHE A 268 10.57 -6.14 -20.37
N GLU A 269 11.43 -5.37 -21.01
CA GLU A 269 12.32 -4.41 -20.37
C GLU A 269 11.83 -2.99 -20.62
N TYR A 270 11.75 -2.19 -19.57
CA TYR A 270 11.31 -0.80 -19.66
C TYR A 270 12.26 0.13 -18.91
N CYS A 271 12.74 1.16 -19.61
CA CYS A 271 13.50 2.25 -19.02
C CYS A 271 12.52 3.24 -18.40
N HIS A 272 12.52 3.34 -17.08
CA HIS A 272 11.52 4.09 -16.34
C HIS A 272 12.03 5.50 -16.05
N GLU A 273 11.45 6.49 -16.72
CA GLU A 273 11.93 7.88 -16.67
C GLU A 273 11.30 8.69 -15.52
N PRO A 274 12.01 9.68 -14.94
CA PRO A 274 11.47 10.53 -13.88
C PRO A 274 10.14 11.17 -14.24
N GLY A 275 9.18 11.11 -13.32
CA GLY A 275 7.83 11.62 -13.52
C GLY A 275 6.86 10.62 -14.16
N GLN A 276 7.35 9.56 -14.79
CA GLN A 276 6.50 8.48 -15.30
C GLN A 276 5.99 7.60 -14.17
N ALA A 277 4.73 7.19 -14.31
CA ALA A 277 4.07 6.17 -13.53
C ALA A 277 3.85 4.92 -14.38
N ILE A 278 4.10 3.76 -13.78
CA ILE A 278 3.75 2.45 -14.33
C ILE A 278 2.62 1.87 -13.48
N LEU A 279 1.53 1.48 -14.12
CA LEU A 279 0.39 0.83 -13.50
C LEU A 279 0.27 -0.59 -14.03
N HIS A 280 0.30 -1.58 -13.13
CA HIS A 280 0.23 -2.99 -13.49
C HIS A 280 -0.45 -3.81 -12.39
N LEU A 281 -0.89 -5.03 -12.73
CA LEU A 281 -1.38 -5.98 -11.72
C LEU A 281 -0.27 -6.30 -10.72
N GLY A 282 -0.60 -6.43 -9.43
CA GLY A 282 0.39 -6.81 -8.43
C GLY A 282 0.95 -8.21 -8.65
N CYS A 283 0.16 -9.09 -9.27
CA CYS A 283 0.60 -10.42 -9.69
C CYS A 283 1.51 -10.44 -10.93
N HIS A 284 1.79 -9.29 -11.55
CA HIS A 284 2.75 -9.18 -12.63
C HIS A 284 4.17 -9.30 -12.07
N SER A 285 4.81 -10.43 -12.33
CA SER A 285 6.16 -10.72 -11.84
C SER A 285 7.14 -9.76 -12.48
N HIS A 286 7.95 -9.09 -11.67
CA HIS A 286 8.95 -8.16 -12.16
C HIS A 286 10.18 -8.08 -11.23
N GLY A 287 11.24 -7.46 -11.74
CA GLY A 287 12.48 -7.20 -11.04
C GLY A 287 13.17 -5.95 -11.58
N ALA A 288 14.26 -5.54 -10.95
CA ALA A 288 15.08 -4.45 -11.43
C ALA A 288 16.44 -5.00 -11.87
N LYS A 289 16.92 -4.57 -13.04
CA LYS A 289 18.31 -4.81 -13.42
C LYS A 289 19.26 -4.08 -12.48
N ALA A 290 20.45 -4.63 -12.32
CA ALA A 290 21.53 -3.94 -11.63
C ALA A 290 21.90 -2.66 -12.40
N ALA A 291 22.03 -1.54 -11.68
CA ALA A 291 22.50 -0.29 -12.28
C ALA A 291 24.00 -0.39 -12.60
N ILE A 292 24.42 0.20 -13.72
CA ILE A 292 25.82 0.16 -14.18
C ILE A 292 26.60 1.39 -13.66
N THR A 293 25.90 2.42 -13.16
CA THR A 293 26.48 3.72 -12.81
C THR A 293 25.92 4.32 -11.51
N SER A 294 26.71 5.22 -10.91
CA SER A 294 26.61 5.73 -9.54
C SER A 294 25.52 6.74 -9.27
N CYS A 295 24.28 6.31 -9.44
CA CYS A 295 23.11 7.11 -9.13
C CYS A 295 22.17 6.41 -8.16
N SER A 296 21.55 7.19 -7.26
CA SER A 296 20.46 6.70 -6.43
C SER A 296 19.16 6.68 -7.21
N ARG A 297 18.57 5.48 -7.33
CA ARG A 297 17.24 5.28 -7.92
C ARG A 297 16.20 5.39 -6.83
N ALA A 298 15.21 6.27 -7.01
CA ALA A 298 14.09 6.41 -6.11
C ALA A 298 12.75 6.23 -6.85
N ASN A 299 11.89 5.39 -6.29
CA ASN A 299 10.55 5.14 -6.80
C ASN A 299 9.53 5.26 -5.66
N MET A 300 8.41 5.93 -5.90
CA MET A 300 7.22 5.84 -5.04
C MET A 300 6.35 4.68 -5.53
N ILE A 301 6.07 3.75 -4.63
CA ILE A 301 5.21 2.60 -4.88
C ILE A 301 3.92 2.77 -4.08
N LEU A 302 2.80 2.51 -4.72
CA LEU A 302 1.49 2.51 -4.10
C LEU A 302 0.78 1.19 -4.42
N TRP A 303 0.60 0.38 -3.39
CA TRP A 303 -0.18 -0.86 -3.46
C TRP A 303 -1.65 -0.54 -3.25
N CYS A 304 -2.49 -0.93 -4.20
CA CYS A 304 -3.94 -0.90 -4.09
C CYS A 304 -4.42 -2.33 -3.79
N ILE A 305 -5.08 -2.53 -2.65
CA ILE A 305 -5.38 -3.84 -2.09
C ILE A 305 -6.88 -3.93 -1.83
N LYS A 306 -7.48 -5.01 -2.32
CA LYS A 306 -8.85 -5.39 -2.07
C LYS A 306 -8.98 -6.34 -0.89
#